data_AF-A0A925ZJ41-F1
#
_entry.id   AF-A0A925ZJ41-F1
#
_cell.length_a   1.000
_cell.length_b   1.000
_cell.length_c   1.000
_cell.angle_alpha   90.00
_cell.angle_beta   90.00
_cell.angle_gamma   90.00
#
_symmetry.space_group_name_H-M   'P 1'
#
loop_
_entity.id
_entity.type
_entity.pdbx_description
1 polymer ?
#
loop_
_entity_poly.entity_id
_entity_poly.type
_entity_poly.pdbx_seq_one_letter_code
_entity_poly.pdbx_strand_id
1 'polypeptide(L)'
;MTAHARSRHRRPVLLAAALLGCPEDDPEGGGSSSTGDASPHATVLVPVSSTVCDDPIAVSVQARARRIGCEHQPCTTPVDPPYVLGDLVSCPITAPSMDLGVVVDEPGEYQIDLVVDRAPEADTSECFAESTQQTSVLVTSIDIDIRAVKMDLLGLGVPCPEP
;
A
#
# COMPACT_ATOMS: atom_id res chain seq x y z
N MET A 1 22.70 -2.75 -41.69
CA MET A 1 21.57 -3.61 -42.11
C MET A 1 20.47 -3.44 -41.08
N THR A 2 19.40 -2.80 -41.50
CA THR A 2 18.31 -2.23 -40.69
C THR A 2 17.15 -3.23 -40.62
N ALA A 3 16.59 -3.48 -39.44
CA ALA A 3 15.34 -4.23 -39.30
C ALA A 3 14.39 -3.50 -38.33
N HIS A 4 13.42 -2.79 -38.90
CA HIS A 4 12.28 -2.19 -38.20
C HIS A 4 11.20 -3.26 -37.96
N ALA A 5 10.86 -3.52 -36.70
CA ALA A 5 9.69 -4.32 -36.34
C ALA A 5 8.52 -3.40 -35.99
N ARG A 6 7.52 -3.35 -36.88
CA ARG A 6 6.24 -2.63 -36.71
C ARG A 6 5.24 -3.56 -36.01
N SER A 7 4.83 -3.24 -34.79
CA SER A 7 3.72 -3.93 -34.11
C SER A 7 2.40 -3.20 -34.38
N ARG A 8 1.40 -3.96 -34.80
CA ARG A 8 0.15 -3.49 -35.41
C ARG A 8 -0.93 -3.23 -34.34
N HIS A 9 -1.53 -2.06 -34.42
CA HIS A 9 -2.78 -1.70 -33.74
C HIS A 9 -3.90 -2.71 -34.02
N ARG A 10 -4.50 -3.26 -32.96
CA ARG A 10 -5.81 -3.93 -33.02
C ARG A 10 -6.88 -2.93 -32.61
N ARG A 11 -7.81 -2.64 -33.55
CA ARG A 11 -9.01 -1.86 -33.29
C ARG A 11 -10.11 -2.78 -32.72
N PRO A 12 -10.95 -2.30 -31.77
CA PRO A 12 -12.11 -3.03 -31.29
C PRO A 12 -13.23 -3.03 -32.34
N VAL A 13 -13.88 -4.19 -32.48
CA VAL A 13 -15.09 -4.40 -33.28
C VAL A 13 -16.29 -4.03 -32.41
N LEU A 14 -16.99 -2.95 -32.76
CA LEU A 14 -18.29 -2.59 -32.22
C LEU A 14 -19.35 -3.49 -32.86
N LEU A 15 -19.95 -4.39 -32.08
CA LEU A 15 -21.22 -5.02 -32.44
C LEU A 15 -22.35 -4.26 -31.74
N ALA A 16 -23.08 -3.48 -32.53
CA ALA A 16 -24.33 -2.86 -32.14
C ALA A 16 -25.48 -3.83 -32.43
N ALA A 17 -26.26 -4.17 -31.41
CA ALA A 17 -27.56 -4.81 -31.54
C ALA A 17 -28.58 -3.95 -30.78
N ALA A 18 -29.35 -3.17 -31.54
CA ALA A 18 -30.60 -2.60 -31.10
C ALA A 18 -31.67 -3.70 -31.05
N LEU A 19 -32.67 -3.59 -30.17
CA LEU A 19 -34.10 -3.73 -30.45
C LEU A 19 -34.95 -3.61 -29.14
N LEU A 20 -35.94 -2.71 -29.21
CA LEU A 20 -37.24 -2.63 -28.51
C LEU A 20 -37.34 -2.31 -27.00
N GLY A 21 -37.64 -1.04 -26.70
CA GLY A 21 -38.98 -0.58 -26.30
C GLY A 21 -39.49 -0.82 -24.86
N CYS A 22 -39.51 0.25 -24.04
CA CYS A 22 -40.51 0.54 -22.99
C CYS A 22 -40.59 2.08 -22.79
N PRO A 23 -41.78 2.68 -22.62
CA PRO A 23 -41.95 4.11 -22.37
C PRO A 23 -41.84 4.48 -20.88
N GLU A 24 -41.52 5.76 -20.65
CA GLU A 24 -41.81 6.56 -19.45
C GLU A 24 -41.23 6.09 -18.09
N ASP A 25 -40.14 6.74 -17.66
CA ASP A 25 -40.08 7.47 -16.39
C ASP A 25 -38.87 8.43 -16.46
N ASP A 26 -39.06 9.69 -16.08
CA ASP A 26 -38.02 10.72 -16.05
C ASP A 26 -37.39 10.74 -14.65
N PRO A 27 -36.17 10.20 -14.46
CA PRO A 27 -35.36 10.62 -13.34
C PRO A 27 -34.43 11.74 -13.81
N GLU A 28 -34.75 12.95 -13.34
CA GLU A 28 -33.78 13.97 -12.94
C GLU A 28 -32.69 13.31 -12.07
N GLY A 29 -31.75 12.64 -12.72
CA GLY A 29 -30.64 11.94 -12.10
C GLY A 29 -29.39 12.74 -12.38
N GLY A 30 -29.18 13.79 -11.60
CA GLY A 30 -27.96 14.59 -11.60
C GLY A 30 -26.74 13.66 -11.65
N GLY A 31 -26.04 13.69 -12.79
CA GLY A 31 -24.74 13.08 -12.91
C GLY A 31 -23.80 13.81 -11.97
N SER A 32 -23.70 13.34 -10.73
CA SER A 32 -22.56 13.62 -9.87
C SER A 32 -21.34 13.03 -10.54
N SER A 33 -20.77 13.79 -11.47
CA SER A 33 -19.34 13.75 -11.75
C SER A 33 -18.66 14.18 -10.46
N SER A 34 -18.54 13.24 -9.52
CA SER A 34 -17.58 13.33 -8.43
C SER A 34 -16.21 13.22 -9.09
N THR A 35 -15.76 14.33 -9.65
CA THR A 35 -14.34 14.65 -9.78
C THR A 35 -13.84 14.66 -8.35
N GLY A 36 -13.55 13.47 -7.83
CA GLY A 36 -13.04 13.29 -6.49
C GLY A 36 -11.71 14.02 -6.44
N ASP A 37 -11.71 15.18 -5.81
CA ASP A 37 -10.51 15.89 -5.44
C ASP A 37 -9.82 14.99 -4.42
N ALA A 38 -9.03 14.03 -4.93
CA ALA A 38 -8.29 13.12 -4.07
C ALA A 38 -7.29 13.99 -3.32
N SER A 39 -7.46 14.15 -2.00
CA SER A 39 -6.53 14.94 -1.17
C SER A 39 -5.08 14.58 -1.51
N PRO A 40 -4.16 15.56 -1.57
CA PRO A 40 -2.75 15.28 -1.85
C PRO A 40 -2.20 14.33 -0.78
N HIS A 41 -1.45 13.32 -1.21
CA HIS A 41 -0.91 12.26 -0.36
C HIS A 41 0.31 11.64 -1.03
N ALA A 42 1.23 11.12 -0.24
CA ALA A 42 2.32 10.28 -0.71
C ALA A 42 2.03 8.81 -0.37
N THR A 43 2.55 7.89 -1.18
CA THR A 43 2.47 6.45 -0.91
C THR A 43 3.87 5.93 -0.62
N VAL A 44 4.04 5.29 0.52
CA VAL A 44 5.27 4.59 0.88
C VAL A 44 5.05 3.10 0.59
N LEU A 45 5.82 2.55 -0.34
CA LEU A 45 5.80 1.14 -0.71
C LEU A 45 6.85 0.36 0.07
N VAL A 46 6.40 -0.74 0.66
CA VAL A 46 7.21 -1.66 1.45
C VAL A 46 7.23 -3.01 0.75
N PRO A 47 8.40 -3.47 0.26
CA PRO A 47 8.49 -4.78 -0.37
C PRO A 47 8.36 -5.89 0.67
N VAL A 48 7.44 -6.80 0.45
CA VAL A 48 7.21 -8.01 1.24
C VAL A 48 7.58 -9.22 0.39
N SER A 49 8.52 -10.01 0.90
CA SER A 49 8.90 -11.31 0.33
C SER A 49 7.84 -12.36 0.67
N SER A 50 7.61 -13.32 -0.23
CA SER A 50 6.75 -14.49 0.06
C SER A 50 7.19 -15.23 1.33
N THR A 51 8.48 -15.16 1.67
CA THR A 51 9.07 -15.78 2.86
C THR A 51 8.45 -15.32 4.18
N VAL A 52 7.83 -14.13 4.21
CA VAL A 52 7.11 -13.64 5.39
C VAL A 52 5.85 -14.49 5.66
N CYS A 53 5.26 -15.06 4.60
CA CYS A 53 4.10 -15.95 4.67
C CYS A 53 4.47 -17.44 4.55
N ASP A 54 5.75 -17.81 4.60
CA ASP A 54 6.16 -19.23 4.63
C ASP A 54 5.84 -19.88 5.99
N ASP A 55 5.60 -19.07 7.02
CA ASP A 55 5.14 -19.55 8.33
C ASP A 55 3.67 -20.06 8.23
N PRO A 56 3.39 -21.34 8.52
CA PRO A 56 2.04 -21.90 8.41
C PRO A 56 1.03 -21.28 9.39
N ILE A 57 1.49 -20.58 10.44
CA ILE A 57 0.61 -19.86 11.36
C ILE A 57 0.42 -18.39 10.97
N ALA A 58 1.10 -17.87 9.95
CA ALA A 58 0.85 -16.52 9.45
C ALA A 58 -0.51 -16.45 8.73
N VAL A 59 -1.32 -15.46 9.11
CA VAL A 59 -2.70 -15.25 8.60
C VAL A 59 -2.74 -14.05 7.69
N SER A 60 -2.13 -12.93 8.11
CA SER A 60 -2.03 -11.72 7.30
C SER A 60 -0.75 -10.96 7.56
N VAL A 61 -0.37 -10.13 6.59
CA VAL A 61 0.70 -9.14 6.69
C VAL A 61 0.10 -7.77 6.40
N GLN A 62 0.36 -6.79 7.26
CA GLN A 62 -0.09 -5.41 7.09
C GLN A 62 1.06 -4.44 7.20
N ALA A 63 1.13 -3.47 6.30
CA ALA A 63 2.01 -2.32 6.45
C ALA A 63 1.32 -1.24 7.29
N ARG A 64 2.07 -0.63 8.22
CA ARG A 64 1.61 0.53 8.99
C ARG A 64 2.73 1.55 9.10
N ALA A 65 2.37 2.83 9.20
CA ALA A 65 3.31 3.92 9.40
C ALA A 65 2.97 4.69 10.67
N ARG A 66 3.96 5.26 11.36
CA ARG A 66 3.76 6.27 12.40
C ARG A 66 4.74 7.41 12.23
N ARG A 67 4.30 8.63 12.51
CA ARG A 67 5.14 9.83 12.33
C ARG A 67 6.10 9.98 13.51
N ILE A 68 7.40 9.79 13.29
CA ILE A 68 8.44 9.91 14.33
C ILE A 68 9.15 11.26 14.32
N GLY A 69 9.00 12.04 13.23
CA GLY A 69 9.64 13.35 13.09
C GLY A 69 8.94 14.24 12.07
N CYS A 70 9.52 15.41 11.84
CA CYS A 70 9.00 16.41 10.90
C CYS A 70 10.02 16.68 9.81
N GLU A 71 9.55 17.19 8.67
CA GLU A 71 10.42 17.60 7.56
C GLU A 71 11.36 18.75 7.95
N HIS A 72 10.87 19.70 8.76
CA HIS A 72 11.62 20.90 9.17
C HIS A 72 11.61 21.08 10.69
N GLN A 73 12.71 21.61 11.25
CA GLN A 73 12.85 21.96 12.66
C GLN A 73 12.76 23.48 12.91
N PRO A 74 12.30 23.92 14.10
CA PRO A 74 11.84 23.12 15.24
C PRO A 74 10.42 22.57 15.02
N CYS A 75 10.14 21.37 15.52
CA CYS A 75 8.79 20.82 15.48
C CYS A 75 8.44 20.05 16.76
N THR A 76 7.15 19.85 16.99
CA THR A 76 6.63 19.07 18.12
C THR A 76 5.94 17.84 17.56
N THR A 77 6.59 16.69 17.67
CA THR A 77 5.97 15.40 17.38
C THR A 77 5.14 14.95 18.59
N PRO A 78 3.97 14.33 18.41
CA PRO A 78 3.24 13.70 19.50
C PRO A 78 4.14 12.67 20.20
N VAL A 79 3.98 12.52 21.52
CA VAL A 79 4.69 11.49 22.31
C VAL A 79 4.28 10.08 21.87
N ASP A 80 3.02 9.92 21.45
CA ASP A 80 2.47 8.68 20.93
C ASP A 80 1.62 8.98 19.67
N PRO A 81 2.27 9.07 18.50
CA PRO A 81 1.60 9.35 17.24
C PRO A 81 0.78 8.12 16.80
N PRO A 82 -0.47 8.30 16.31
CA PRO A 82 -1.29 7.19 15.87
C PRO A 82 -0.66 6.49 14.66
N TYR A 83 -0.95 5.19 14.53
CA TYR A 83 -0.59 4.42 13.35
C TYR A 83 -1.54 4.73 12.19
N VAL A 84 -0.95 4.98 11.04
CA VAL A 84 -1.61 4.99 9.74
C VAL A 84 -1.53 3.59 9.15
N LEU A 85 -2.69 2.97 8.94
CA LEU A 85 -2.76 1.62 8.38
C LEU A 85 -2.69 1.69 6.85
N GLY A 86 -1.89 0.81 6.27
CA GLY A 86 -1.79 0.63 4.83
C GLY A 86 -2.40 -0.68 4.36
N ASP A 87 -1.86 -1.19 3.27
CA ASP A 87 -2.29 -2.41 2.63
C ASP A 87 -2.14 -3.61 3.56
N LEU A 88 -3.13 -4.51 3.49
CA LEU A 88 -3.17 -5.79 4.18
C LEU A 88 -3.33 -6.90 3.15
N VAL A 89 -2.53 -7.95 3.31
CA VAL A 89 -2.59 -9.16 2.51
C VAL A 89 -2.78 -10.38 3.39
N SER A 90 -3.57 -11.34 2.93
CA SER A 90 -3.70 -12.65 3.59
C SER A 90 -2.60 -13.61 3.11
N CYS A 91 -2.03 -14.36 4.04
CA CYS A 91 -1.14 -15.48 3.73
C CYS A 91 -1.97 -16.74 3.33
N PRO A 92 -1.43 -17.65 2.50
CA PRO A 92 -0.13 -17.57 1.84
C PRO A 92 -0.15 -16.62 0.63
N ILE A 93 0.97 -15.93 0.39
CA ILE A 93 1.15 -15.09 -0.80
C ILE A 93 1.62 -15.98 -1.96
N THR A 94 0.93 -15.93 -3.10
CA THR A 94 1.29 -16.71 -4.30
C THR A 94 2.38 -16.05 -5.15
N ALA A 95 2.58 -14.74 -5.02
CA ALA A 95 3.63 -14.00 -5.69
C ALA A 95 4.96 -14.10 -4.92
N PRO A 96 6.12 -14.15 -5.61
CA PRO A 96 7.43 -14.23 -4.94
C PRO A 96 7.75 -12.99 -4.11
N SER A 97 7.19 -11.84 -4.48
CA SER A 97 7.24 -10.61 -3.73
C SER A 97 6.04 -9.75 -4.06
N MET A 98 5.64 -8.88 -3.14
CA MET A 98 4.60 -7.88 -3.34
C MET A 98 4.92 -6.60 -2.58
N ASP A 99 4.51 -5.46 -3.10
CA ASP A 99 4.68 -4.18 -2.41
C ASP A 99 3.39 -3.84 -1.65
N LEU A 100 3.52 -3.57 -0.34
CA LEU A 100 2.44 -3.03 0.48
C LEU A 100 2.60 -1.52 0.60
N GLY A 101 1.55 -0.77 0.25
CA GLY A 101 1.53 0.68 0.34
C GLY A 101 0.95 1.19 1.67
N VAL A 102 1.56 2.23 2.22
CA VAL A 102 0.96 3.07 3.26
C VAL A 102 0.79 4.47 2.69
N VAL A 103 -0.43 5.00 2.77
CA VAL A 103 -0.75 6.36 2.29
C VAL A 103 -0.60 7.33 3.45
N VAL A 104 0.18 8.40 3.25
CA VAL A 104 0.38 9.45 4.25
C VAL A 104 0.04 10.81 3.64
N ASP A 105 -0.67 11.63 4.40
CA ASP A 105 -1.23 12.91 3.95
C ASP A 105 -0.45 14.13 4.45
N GLU A 106 0.48 13.93 5.40
CA GLU A 106 1.31 15.01 5.95
C GLU A 106 2.82 14.79 5.70
N PRO A 107 3.60 15.87 5.49
CA PRO A 107 5.05 15.77 5.44
C PRO A 107 5.64 15.47 6.82
N GLY A 108 6.64 14.59 6.87
CA GLY A 108 7.27 14.17 8.11
C GLY A 108 8.23 13.01 7.93
N GLU A 109 8.93 12.67 9.00
CA GLU A 109 9.68 11.42 9.08
C GLU A 109 8.75 10.35 9.64
N TYR A 110 8.56 9.27 8.89
CA TYR A 110 7.68 8.17 9.23
C TYR A 110 8.50 6.92 9.50
N GLN A 111 8.19 6.25 10.60
CA GLN A 111 8.60 4.87 10.82
C GLN A 111 7.57 3.95 10.20
N ILE A 112 8.04 3.04 9.36
CA ILE A 112 7.23 2.03 8.71
C ILE A 112 7.48 0.69 9.39
N ASP A 113 6.39 0.01 9.74
CA ASP A 113 6.41 -1.33 10.31
C ASP A 113 5.62 -2.28 9.40
N LEU A 114 6.12 -3.52 9.29
CA LEU A 114 5.35 -4.66 8.80
C LEU A 114 4.87 -5.48 9.99
N VAL A 115 3.56 -5.71 10.07
CA VAL A 115 2.92 -6.52 11.11
C VAL A 115 2.44 -7.81 10.49
N VAL A 116 2.84 -8.94 11.07
CA VAL A 116 2.35 -10.26 10.65
C VAL A 116 1.37 -10.75 11.71
N ASP A 117 0.09 -10.80 11.37
CA ASP A 117 -0.91 -11.46 12.20
C ASP A 117 -0.75 -12.97 12.09
N ARG A 118 -0.73 -13.65 13.22
CA ARG A 118 -0.63 -15.10 13.31
C ARG A 118 -1.86 -15.69 13.97
N ALA A 119 -2.22 -16.92 13.60
CA ALA A 119 -3.39 -17.60 14.14
C ALA A 119 -3.23 -17.83 15.66
N PRO A 120 -4.28 -17.61 16.46
CA PRO A 120 -4.21 -17.63 17.93
C PRO A 120 -4.06 -19.03 18.55
N GLU A 121 -3.96 -20.10 17.74
CA GLU A 121 -4.03 -21.49 18.21
C GLU A 121 -2.70 -22.08 18.70
N ALA A 122 -1.68 -21.24 18.95
CA ALA A 122 -0.44 -21.65 19.60
C ALA A 122 -0.51 -21.31 21.11
N ASP A 123 -0.82 -22.31 21.93
CA ASP A 123 -0.66 -22.33 23.39
C ASP A 123 0.83 -22.19 23.76
N THR A 124 1.42 -21.02 23.57
CA THR A 124 2.61 -20.54 24.30
C THR A 124 2.83 -19.08 23.94
N SER A 125 2.51 -18.23 24.91
CA SER A 125 2.77 -16.81 24.93
C SER A 125 4.28 -16.53 24.99
N GLU A 126 5.03 -16.84 23.94
CA GLU A 126 6.46 -16.57 23.88
C GLU A 126 6.76 -15.89 22.54
N CYS A 127 6.96 -14.58 22.62
CA CYS A 127 7.37 -13.68 21.53
C CYS A 127 6.66 -13.93 20.19
N PHE A 128 5.39 -13.51 20.11
CA PHE A 128 4.68 -13.38 18.84
C PHE A 128 5.33 -12.24 18.05
N ALA A 129 6.39 -12.60 17.32
CA ALA A 129 7.37 -11.69 16.77
C ALA A 129 6.72 -10.52 16.03
N GLU A 130 6.76 -9.35 16.67
CA GLU A 130 7.08 -8.09 16.01
C GLU A 130 8.38 -8.29 15.24
N SER A 131 8.31 -8.96 14.08
CA SER A 131 9.30 -8.80 13.01
C SER A 131 9.10 -7.40 12.44
N THR A 132 9.25 -6.39 13.30
CA THR A 132 9.28 -5.00 12.91
C THR A 132 10.63 -4.82 12.25
N GLN A 133 10.70 -5.13 10.96
CA GLN A 133 11.65 -4.46 10.08
C GLN A 133 11.26 -2.99 10.13
N GLN A 134 11.89 -2.26 11.05
CA GLN A 134 11.66 -0.85 11.26
C GLN A 134 12.52 -0.10 10.28
N THR A 135 11.89 0.65 9.38
CA THR A 135 12.62 1.59 8.52
C THR A 135 12.02 2.97 8.66
N SER A 136 12.87 4.00 8.63
CA SER A 136 12.41 5.39 8.61
C SER A 136 12.50 5.99 7.21
N VAL A 137 11.43 6.68 6.81
CA VAL A 137 11.29 7.34 5.51
C VAL A 137 10.93 8.80 5.74
N LEU A 138 11.72 9.71 5.18
CA LEU A 138 11.38 11.12 5.12
C LEU A 138 10.40 11.37 3.96
N VAL A 139 9.22 11.88 4.27
CA VAL A 139 8.22 12.35 3.30
C VAL A 139 8.20 13.88 3.33
N THR A 140 8.48 14.50 2.20
CA THR A 140 8.55 15.95 2.04
C THR A 140 7.23 16.51 1.56
N SER A 141 7.02 17.82 1.74
CA SER A 141 5.84 18.51 1.22
C SER A 141 5.73 18.36 -0.30
N ILE A 142 6.87 18.34 -1.00
CA ILE A 142 6.94 18.10 -2.44
C ILE A 142 6.43 16.70 -2.79
N ASP A 143 6.77 15.68 -1.99
CA ASP A 143 6.31 14.31 -2.19
C ASP A 143 4.77 14.22 -2.11
N ILE A 144 4.17 14.93 -1.15
CA ILE A 144 2.70 15.00 -0.99
C ILE A 144 2.06 15.70 -2.20
N ASP A 145 2.62 16.84 -2.63
CA ASP A 145 2.10 17.65 -3.74
C ASP A 145 2.12 16.90 -5.08
N ILE A 146 3.20 16.16 -5.36
CA ILE A 146 3.35 15.40 -6.61
C ILE A 146 2.76 13.99 -6.53
N ARG A 147 2.23 13.60 -5.37
CA ARG A 147 1.76 12.24 -5.08
C ARG A 147 2.84 11.19 -5.31
N ALA A 148 4.02 11.45 -4.75
CA ALA A 148 5.18 10.61 -4.92
C ALA A 148 4.93 9.21 -4.37
N VAL A 149 5.46 8.22 -5.09
CA VAL A 149 5.53 6.84 -4.65
C VAL A 149 6.97 6.59 -4.21
N LYS A 150 7.19 6.42 -2.90
CA LYS A 150 8.50 6.15 -2.33
C LYS A 150 8.64 4.65 -2.09
N MET A 151 9.59 4.02 -2.77
CA MET A 151 9.98 2.65 -2.46
C MET A 151 11.08 2.68 -1.42
N ASP A 152 10.86 2.04 -0.28
CA ASP A 152 11.93 1.80 0.67
C ASP A 152 12.61 0.47 0.34
N LEU A 153 13.85 0.55 -0.15
CA LEU A 153 14.61 -0.58 -0.66
C LEU A 153 15.67 -1.10 0.32
N LEU A 154 15.75 -0.57 1.54
CA LEU A 154 16.88 -0.82 2.42
C LEU A 154 16.47 -1.43 3.75
N GLY A 155 16.37 -2.77 3.75
CA GLY A 155 16.32 -3.51 5.01
C GLY A 155 15.87 -4.96 4.91
N LEU A 156 16.21 -5.69 3.84
CA LEU A 156 16.03 -7.14 3.82
C LEU A 156 16.80 -7.77 4.99
N GLY A 157 16.07 -8.16 6.03
CA GLY A 157 16.38 -9.30 6.88
C GLY A 157 17.48 -9.10 7.91
N VAL A 158 17.09 -8.67 9.11
CA VAL A 158 17.60 -9.36 10.31
C VAL A 158 16.40 -10.11 10.89
N PRO A 159 16.36 -11.45 10.81
CA PRO A 159 15.33 -12.21 11.51
C PRO A 159 15.43 -11.92 13.00
N CYS A 160 14.30 -11.89 13.71
CA CYS A 160 14.30 -11.81 15.17
C CYS A 160 15.26 -12.88 15.73
N PRO A 161 16.14 -12.54 16.69
CA PRO A 161 17.00 -13.53 17.31
C PRO A 161 16.14 -14.65 17.89
N GLU A 162 16.53 -15.90 17.62
CA GLU A 162 15.92 -17.09 18.23
C GLU A 162 16.04 -16.97 19.77
N PRO A 163 15.02 -17.37 20.55
CA PRO A 163 15.04 -17.28 22.01
C PRO A 163 16.16 -18.11 22.66
#